data_AF-A0A7D4E0D0-F1
#
_entry.id   AF-A0A7D4E0D0-F1
#
_cell.length_a   1.000
_cell.length_b   1.000
_cell.length_c   1.000
_cell.angle_alpha   90.00
_cell.angle_beta   90.00
_cell.angle_gamma   90.00
#
_symmetry.space_group_name_H-M   'P 1'
#
loop_
_entity.id
_entity.type
_entity.pdbx_description
1 polymer ?
#
loop_
_entity_poly.entity_id
_entity_poly.type
_entity_poly.pdbx_seq_one_letter_code
_entity_poly.pdbx_strand_id
1 'polypeptide(L)'
;MDPHLTYPPDNDLRRLLRFEPHSGAIWLGERRMVLLHTAALTALRHDLITSVGKDHARRLLTRMGYACGLHDAGFAAKTRGKKTLEDMFLVGPQLHMLEGAARVTPVRLEMDAAAGRFEGVFRWDDSWEAHAHRLQYGVVDEPACWTLLGYASGYTSAFMGRLILYKETKCSACGDDHCLIEGRPIDEWPDGDAHRQYFEDDSLLEKMAALSQQVEALKNTLEPAESGGMLVGSSPGFQHAHDLMRRAAATQVTVLLTGETGVGKERFARALHEHSERAAGPFVAVNCAALPAELIEAELFGVEKGAFTGAHAARAGRFERAEGGTLFLDEVGDMPLPAQAKLLRVLQEGEIERLGSESARKVNVRLVTATNVNLEAAVERGQFRRDLFYRLNVYPICIPPLRERSSDIEPLARHLLARFTALHQKRLGGFSDRALQALARHRWPGNVRELENLVERGVILAAQGGVIEVEHLFPNQSEPAQDGIDPQGRLARRAPEDELRLCAQVLDAGVPIETLEAQVLALAVERSRGNLAGAARLLGLSRAQLAYRLKRAQNPEPD
;
A
#
# COMPACT_ATOMS: atom_id res chain seq x y z
N MET A 1 58.90 9.87 0.04
CA MET A 1 58.74 8.80 -0.97
C MET A 1 58.51 7.53 -0.19
N ASP A 2 57.25 7.19 0.04
CA ASP A 2 56.89 5.98 0.79
C ASP A 2 57.30 4.75 -0.03
N PRO A 3 57.81 3.68 0.61
CA PRO A 3 58.19 2.47 -0.09
C PRO A 3 56.93 1.87 -0.72
N HIS A 4 56.90 1.80 -2.06
CA HIS A 4 55.79 1.29 -2.83
C HIS A 4 55.24 0.00 -2.21
N LEU A 5 53.97 0.01 -1.78
CA LEU A 5 53.24 -1.20 -1.44
C LEU A 5 53.36 -2.13 -2.65
N THR A 6 54.17 -3.18 -2.51
CA THR A 6 54.47 -4.08 -3.63
C THR A 6 53.49 -5.24 -3.57
N TYR A 7 52.81 -5.52 -4.67
CA TYR A 7 51.92 -6.67 -4.73
C TYR A 7 52.67 -7.98 -4.47
N PRO A 8 52.08 -8.92 -3.70
CA PRO A 8 52.58 -10.29 -3.67
C PRO A 8 52.47 -10.92 -5.07
N PRO A 9 53.28 -11.95 -5.40
CA PRO A 9 53.13 -12.67 -6.67
C PRO A 9 51.69 -13.19 -6.88
N ASP A 10 51.16 -13.09 -8.09
CA ASP A 10 49.77 -13.44 -8.46
C ASP A 10 49.64 -14.83 -9.12
N ASN A 11 50.72 -15.62 -9.12
CA ASN A 11 50.75 -16.96 -9.72
C ASN A 11 49.67 -17.90 -9.16
N ASP A 12 49.33 -17.74 -7.89
CA ASP A 12 48.25 -18.48 -7.23
C ASP A 12 46.87 -18.12 -7.80
N LEU A 13 46.63 -16.85 -8.10
CA LEU A 13 45.38 -16.37 -8.70
C LEU A 13 45.27 -16.78 -10.18
N ARG A 14 46.35 -16.63 -10.96
CA ARG A 14 46.36 -17.01 -12.38
C ARG A 14 46.04 -18.49 -12.61
N ARG A 15 46.49 -19.37 -11.72
CA ARG A 15 46.21 -20.82 -11.80
C ARG A 15 44.74 -21.17 -11.59
N LEU A 16 43.96 -20.26 -10.99
CA LEU A 16 42.54 -20.46 -10.74
C LEU A 16 41.69 -20.13 -11.97
N LEU A 17 42.24 -19.39 -12.94
CA LEU A 17 41.59 -19.12 -14.22
C LEU A 17 41.75 -20.35 -15.14
N ARG A 18 40.64 -21.02 -15.44
CA ARG A 18 40.60 -22.24 -16.26
C ARG A 18 39.65 -22.08 -17.42
N PHE A 19 40.10 -22.45 -18.62
CA PHE A 19 39.27 -22.54 -19.81
C PHE A 19 38.99 -24.01 -20.09
N GLU A 20 37.72 -24.37 -20.21
CA GLU A 20 37.23 -25.72 -20.50
C GLU A 20 36.45 -25.71 -21.82
N PRO A 21 37.14 -25.88 -22.97
CA PRO A 21 36.51 -25.77 -24.29
C PRO A 21 35.39 -26.79 -24.52
N HIS A 22 35.51 -28.00 -23.94
CA HIS A 22 34.54 -29.07 -24.11
C HIS A 22 33.18 -28.76 -23.47
N SER A 23 33.17 -28.07 -22.31
CA SER A 23 31.95 -27.63 -21.62
C SER A 23 31.55 -26.20 -22.02
N GLY A 24 32.37 -25.51 -22.83
CA GLY A 24 32.20 -24.10 -23.18
C GLY A 24 32.38 -23.17 -21.98
N ALA A 25 33.14 -23.60 -20.96
CA ALA A 25 33.24 -22.90 -19.69
C ALA A 25 34.57 -22.16 -19.45
N ILE A 26 34.47 -21.02 -18.78
CA ILE A 26 35.57 -20.26 -18.20
C ILE A 26 35.28 -20.22 -16.71
N TRP A 27 36.28 -20.56 -15.90
CA TRP A 27 36.18 -20.65 -14.46
C TRP A 27 37.25 -19.80 -13.80
N LEU A 28 36.90 -19.10 -12.73
CA LEU A 28 37.84 -18.53 -11.77
C LEU A 28 37.64 -19.23 -10.43
N GLY A 29 38.49 -20.21 -10.13
CA GLY A 29 38.27 -21.14 -9.03
C GLY A 29 37.00 -21.98 -9.27
N GLU A 30 36.00 -21.81 -8.40
CA GLU A 30 34.68 -22.47 -8.50
C GLU A 30 33.61 -21.59 -9.18
N ARG A 31 33.99 -20.40 -9.67
CA ARG A 31 33.04 -19.43 -10.23
C ARG A 31 32.99 -19.49 -11.74
N ARG A 32 31.78 -19.54 -12.27
CA ARG A 32 31.56 -19.45 -13.71
C ARG A 32 31.77 -18.02 -14.17
N MET A 33 32.68 -17.84 -15.13
CA MET A 33 33.00 -16.56 -15.75
C MET A 33 32.52 -16.51 -17.20
N VAL A 34 32.30 -15.31 -17.72
CA VAL A 34 32.02 -15.05 -19.14
C VAL A 34 32.96 -13.98 -19.64
N LEU A 35 33.54 -14.18 -20.82
CA LEU A 35 34.37 -13.18 -21.49
C LEU A 35 33.47 -12.35 -22.42
N LEU A 36 33.43 -11.02 -22.22
CA LEU A 36 32.64 -10.09 -23.02
C LEU A 36 33.54 -9.05 -23.68
N HIS A 37 33.15 -8.62 -24.88
CA HIS A 37 33.84 -7.52 -25.58
C HIS A 37 33.55 -6.19 -24.89
N THR A 38 34.59 -5.37 -24.68
CA THR A 38 34.45 -4.01 -24.14
C THR A 38 33.53 -3.14 -25.01
N ALA A 39 33.51 -3.34 -26.33
CA ALA A 39 32.58 -2.66 -27.24
C ALA A 39 31.10 -2.96 -26.93
N ALA A 40 30.78 -4.21 -26.59
CA ALA A 40 29.42 -4.60 -26.21
C ALA A 40 29.02 -4.00 -24.85
N LEU A 41 29.94 -3.99 -23.89
CA LEU A 41 29.73 -3.31 -22.59
C LEU A 41 29.57 -1.79 -22.75
N THR A 42 30.29 -1.20 -23.71
CA THR A 42 30.17 0.23 -24.05
C THR A 42 28.80 0.54 -24.63
N ALA A 43 28.31 -0.28 -25.56
CA ALA A 43 26.97 -0.15 -26.14
C ALA A 43 25.89 -0.30 -25.06
N LEU A 44 25.96 -1.33 -24.21
CA LEU A 44 25.03 -1.53 -23.10
C LEU A 44 25.02 -0.32 -22.15
N ARG A 45 26.20 0.20 -21.80
CA ARG A 45 26.29 1.42 -20.98
C ARG A 45 25.61 2.61 -21.65
N HIS A 46 25.83 2.80 -22.95
CA HIS A 46 25.19 3.87 -23.71
C HIS A 46 23.67 3.73 -23.66
N ASP A 47 23.14 2.54 -23.96
CA ASP A 47 21.71 2.25 -23.95
C ASP A 47 21.09 2.48 -22.57
N LEU A 48 21.79 2.12 -21.49
CA LEU A 48 21.33 2.40 -20.13
C LEU A 48 21.26 3.91 -19.87
N ILE A 49 22.31 4.66 -20.21
CA ILE A 49 22.33 6.11 -19.99
C ILE A 49 21.21 6.80 -20.78
N THR A 50 20.98 6.40 -22.03
CA THR A 50 19.93 7.00 -22.88
C THR A 50 18.52 6.59 -22.46
N SER A 51 18.33 5.37 -21.95
CA SER A 51 17.00 4.84 -21.63
C SER A 51 16.49 5.25 -20.25
N VAL A 52 17.35 5.23 -19.22
CA VAL A 52 16.96 5.46 -17.82
C VAL A 52 17.61 6.70 -17.20
N GLY A 53 18.42 7.42 -17.97
CA GLY A 53 19.16 8.59 -17.51
C GLY A 53 20.47 8.23 -16.79
N LYS A 54 21.38 9.21 -16.75
CA LYS A 54 22.75 9.05 -16.22
C LYS A 54 22.79 8.54 -14.78
N ASP A 55 22.00 9.13 -13.88
CA ASP A 55 22.04 8.79 -12.45
C ASP A 55 21.55 7.37 -12.17
N HIS A 56 20.50 6.93 -12.86
CA HIS A 56 20.00 5.57 -12.68
C HIS A 56 20.90 4.53 -13.36
N ALA A 57 21.43 4.84 -14.55
CA ALA A 57 22.43 4.00 -15.19
C ALA A 57 23.67 3.84 -14.29
N ARG A 58 24.17 4.94 -13.70
CA ARG A 58 25.25 4.93 -12.71
C ARG A 58 24.94 4.01 -11.54
N ARG A 59 23.74 4.14 -10.96
CA ARG A 59 23.30 3.25 -9.87
C ARG A 59 23.34 1.77 -10.25
N LEU A 60 22.74 1.40 -11.38
CA LEU A 60 22.69 0.00 -11.81
C LEU A 60 24.10 -0.58 -12.01
N LEU A 61 24.97 0.18 -12.67
CA LEU A 61 26.34 -0.21 -12.96
C LEU A 61 27.22 -0.28 -11.69
N THR A 62 27.02 0.65 -10.74
CA THR A 62 27.67 0.62 -9.43
C THR A 62 27.20 -0.58 -8.59
N ARG A 63 25.90 -0.90 -8.57
CA ARG A 63 25.37 -2.07 -7.85
C ARG A 63 25.86 -3.39 -8.44
N MET A 64 25.93 -3.48 -9.77
CA MET A 64 26.53 -4.63 -10.46
C MET A 64 27.98 -4.83 -9.99
N GLY A 65 28.79 -3.76 -10.02
CA GLY A 65 30.16 -3.79 -9.52
C GLY A 65 30.24 -4.18 -8.05
N TYR A 66 29.40 -3.58 -7.20
CA TYR A 66 29.35 -3.86 -5.76
C TYR A 66 29.07 -5.34 -5.46
N ALA A 67 28.11 -5.95 -6.18
CA ALA A 67 27.83 -7.37 -6.07
C ALA A 67 29.05 -8.22 -6.48
N CYS A 68 29.71 -7.90 -7.60
CA CYS A 68 30.95 -8.56 -8.01
C CYS A 68 32.04 -8.49 -6.93
N GLY A 69 32.28 -7.30 -6.38
CA GLY A 69 33.26 -7.09 -5.31
C GLY A 69 32.96 -7.86 -4.03
N LEU A 70 31.69 -7.88 -3.61
CA LEU A 70 31.23 -8.63 -2.44
C LEU A 70 31.46 -10.14 -2.63
N HIS A 71 31.16 -10.66 -3.82
CA HIS A 71 31.46 -12.05 -4.15
C HIS A 71 32.97 -12.32 -4.08
N ASP A 72 33.80 -11.48 -4.70
CA ASP A 72 35.27 -11.64 -4.73
C ASP A 72 35.96 -11.53 -3.38
N ALA A 73 35.43 -10.74 -2.45
CA ALA A 73 35.95 -10.71 -1.10
C ALA A 73 35.85 -12.08 -0.40
N GLY A 74 34.73 -12.79 -0.59
CA GLY A 74 34.58 -14.16 -0.07
C GLY A 74 35.57 -15.17 -0.68
N PHE A 75 36.07 -14.90 -1.88
CA PHE A 75 37.10 -15.72 -2.53
C PHE A 75 38.50 -15.40 -2.04
N ALA A 76 38.81 -14.11 -1.82
CA ALA A 76 40.09 -13.68 -1.26
C ALA A 76 40.38 -14.34 0.10
N ALA A 77 39.36 -14.47 0.95
CA ALA A 77 39.45 -15.19 2.22
C ALA A 77 39.81 -16.68 2.06
N LYS A 78 39.31 -17.35 1.03
CA LYS A 78 39.61 -18.77 0.77
C LYS A 78 41.01 -18.98 0.19
N THR A 79 41.47 -18.09 -0.69
CA THR A 79 42.74 -18.25 -1.41
C THR A 79 43.95 -17.90 -0.57
N ARG A 80 43.87 -16.85 0.27
CA ARG A 80 45.00 -16.36 1.08
C ARG A 80 44.71 -16.20 2.57
N GLY A 81 43.67 -16.83 3.10
CA GLY A 81 43.19 -16.68 4.49
C GLY A 81 44.19 -16.97 5.63
N LYS A 82 45.38 -17.52 5.33
CA LYS A 82 46.46 -17.76 6.30
C LYS A 82 47.55 -16.67 6.29
N LYS A 83 47.43 -15.66 5.42
CA LYS A 83 48.36 -14.53 5.32
C LYS A 83 47.87 -13.34 6.13
N THR A 84 48.60 -12.22 6.06
CA THR A 84 48.20 -10.97 6.70
C THR A 84 46.88 -10.45 6.11
N LEU A 85 46.16 -9.62 6.86
CA LEU A 85 44.91 -8.99 6.39
C LEU A 85 45.14 -8.16 5.12
N GLU A 86 46.29 -7.51 5.01
CA GLU A 86 46.72 -6.77 3.82
C GLU A 86 46.95 -7.68 2.61
N ASP A 87 47.67 -8.80 2.78
CA ASP A 87 47.89 -9.78 1.70
C ASP A 87 46.57 -10.39 1.17
N MET A 88 45.60 -10.58 2.07
CA MET A 88 44.26 -11.03 1.72
C MET A 88 43.50 -9.96 0.95
N PHE A 89 43.54 -8.72 1.42
CA PHE A 89 42.86 -7.59 0.78
C PHE A 89 43.41 -7.29 -0.62
N LEU A 90 44.73 -7.40 -0.82
CA LEU A 90 45.36 -7.16 -2.13
C LEU A 90 44.96 -8.16 -3.21
N VAL A 91 44.25 -9.26 -2.87
CA VAL A 91 43.65 -10.15 -3.87
C VAL A 91 42.64 -9.42 -4.75
N GLY A 92 41.80 -8.54 -4.18
CA GLY A 92 40.77 -7.82 -4.95
C GLY A 92 41.36 -6.99 -6.08
N PRO A 93 42.30 -6.06 -5.82
CA PRO A 93 42.99 -5.34 -6.87
C PRO A 93 43.70 -6.24 -7.89
N GLN A 94 44.26 -7.38 -7.46
CA GLN A 94 44.87 -8.34 -8.38
C GLN A 94 43.86 -9.07 -9.27
N LEU A 95 42.69 -9.40 -8.75
CA LEU A 95 41.59 -9.94 -9.54
C LEU A 95 41.08 -8.91 -10.55
N HIS A 96 40.95 -7.65 -10.13
CA HIS A 96 40.57 -6.55 -11.01
C HIS A 96 41.55 -6.39 -12.18
N MET A 97 42.86 -6.57 -11.94
CA MET A 97 43.88 -6.63 -12.99
C MET A 97 43.76 -7.88 -13.86
N LEU A 98 43.55 -9.05 -13.25
CA LEU A 98 43.45 -10.35 -13.95
C LEU A 98 42.23 -10.42 -14.87
N GLU A 99 41.13 -9.76 -14.49
CA GLU A 99 39.89 -9.65 -15.26
C GLU A 99 39.97 -8.57 -16.36
N GLY A 100 41.09 -7.85 -16.45
CA GLY A 100 41.32 -6.83 -17.48
C GLY A 100 40.56 -5.53 -17.22
N ALA A 101 40.22 -5.24 -15.96
CA ALA A 101 39.39 -4.09 -15.61
C ALA A 101 40.20 -2.76 -15.60
N ALA A 102 41.33 -2.76 -14.92
CA ALA A 102 42.29 -1.66 -14.88
C ALA A 102 43.64 -2.16 -14.34
N ARG A 103 44.74 -1.48 -14.63
CA ARG A 103 46.00 -1.67 -13.92
C ARG A 103 45.93 -0.91 -12.60
N VAL A 104 45.86 -1.63 -11.49
CA VAL A 104 45.72 -1.05 -10.15
C VAL A 104 47.07 -0.92 -9.48
N THR A 105 47.37 0.25 -8.92
CA THR A 105 48.58 0.52 -8.12
C THR A 105 48.17 1.11 -6.77
N PRO A 106 48.50 0.47 -5.63
CA PRO A 106 48.23 1.02 -4.31
C PRO A 106 49.14 2.23 -4.07
N VAL A 107 48.54 3.36 -3.70
CA VAL A 107 49.26 4.59 -3.33
C VAL A 107 49.35 4.70 -1.81
N ARG A 108 48.24 4.43 -1.11
CA ARG A 108 48.16 4.39 0.35
C ARG A 108 47.14 3.33 0.76
N LEU A 109 47.44 2.58 1.82
CA LEU A 109 46.51 1.61 2.39
C LEU A 109 46.72 1.56 3.90
N GLU A 110 45.69 1.94 4.65
CA GLU A 110 45.61 1.84 6.10
C GLU A 110 44.29 1.16 6.45
N MET A 111 44.36 0.03 7.15
CA MET A 111 43.19 -0.78 7.43
C MET A 111 43.24 -1.40 8.82
N ASP A 112 42.20 -1.15 9.61
CA ASP A 112 41.98 -1.73 10.93
C ASP A 112 40.49 -2.10 11.06
N ALA A 113 40.18 -3.35 10.69
CA ALA A 113 38.82 -3.86 10.71
C ALA A 113 38.21 -3.90 12.13
N ALA A 114 39.04 -4.11 13.16
CA ALA A 114 38.56 -4.16 14.54
C ALA A 114 38.18 -2.76 15.06
N ALA A 115 38.94 -1.73 14.70
CA ALA A 115 38.61 -0.34 15.02
C ALA A 115 37.63 0.32 14.02
N GLY A 116 37.29 -0.37 12.92
CA GLY A 116 36.43 0.15 11.86
C GLY A 116 37.04 1.30 11.06
N ARG A 117 38.37 1.45 11.08
CA ARG A 117 39.12 2.51 10.37
C ARG A 117 39.64 1.99 9.03
N PHE A 118 39.43 2.77 7.97
CA PHE A 118 39.92 2.43 6.64
C PHE A 118 40.26 3.70 5.85
N GLU A 119 41.45 3.74 5.27
CA GLU A 119 41.82 4.72 4.25
C GLU A 119 42.59 4.00 3.13
N GLY A 120 42.05 4.06 1.91
CA GLY A 120 42.66 3.42 0.74
C GLY A 120 42.74 4.38 -0.43
N VAL A 121 43.94 4.60 -0.97
CA VAL A 121 44.16 5.40 -2.18
C VAL A 121 44.80 4.53 -3.24
N PHE A 122 44.17 4.44 -4.41
CA PHE A 122 44.64 3.59 -5.51
C PHE A 122 44.64 4.36 -6.82
N ARG A 123 45.70 4.17 -7.58
CA ARG A 123 45.82 4.62 -8.96
C ARG A 123 45.32 3.51 -9.89
N TRP A 124 44.47 3.88 -10.84
CA TRP A 124 44.01 3.04 -11.93
C TRP A 124 44.51 3.61 -13.25
N ASP A 125 45.40 2.85 -13.90
CA ASP A 125 45.77 3.10 -15.29
C ASP A 125 44.96 2.18 -16.21
N ASP A 126 44.78 2.58 -17.46
CA ASP A 126 44.19 1.74 -18.51
C ASP A 126 42.79 1.20 -18.15
N SER A 127 41.99 1.97 -17.40
CA SER A 127 40.62 1.61 -17.04
C SER A 127 39.77 1.45 -18.31
N TRP A 128 39.20 0.25 -18.50
CA TRP A 128 38.30 0.00 -19.63
C TRP A 128 37.07 0.92 -19.60
N GLU A 129 36.54 1.22 -18.41
CA GLU A 129 35.30 1.98 -18.24
C GLU A 129 35.49 3.46 -18.60
N ALA A 130 36.52 4.11 -18.06
CA ALA A 130 36.93 5.45 -18.47
C ALA A 130 37.27 5.54 -19.97
N HIS A 131 38.01 4.56 -20.52
CA HIS A 131 38.33 4.54 -21.95
C HIS A 131 37.07 4.44 -22.82
N ALA A 132 36.19 3.49 -22.50
CA ALA A 132 34.91 3.29 -23.17
C ALA A 132 34.02 4.55 -23.12
N HIS A 133 33.93 5.17 -21.94
CA HIS A 133 33.15 6.37 -21.76
C HIS A 133 33.68 7.54 -22.59
N ARG A 134 35.01 7.72 -22.59
CA ARG A 134 35.67 8.76 -23.37
C ARG A 134 35.54 8.56 -24.88
N LEU A 135 35.59 7.31 -25.34
CA LEU A 135 35.40 6.98 -26.76
C LEU A 135 33.98 7.36 -27.23
N GLN A 136 32.97 7.15 -26.39
CA GLN A 136 31.57 7.42 -26.73
C GLN A 136 31.18 8.89 -26.58
N TYR A 137 31.69 9.58 -25.54
CA TYR A 137 31.20 10.91 -25.14
C TYR A 137 32.25 12.02 -25.22
N GLY A 138 33.49 11.71 -25.56
CA GLY A 138 34.61 12.66 -25.47
C GLY A 138 35.04 12.92 -24.03
N VAL A 139 35.66 14.07 -23.80
CA VAL A 139 36.04 14.50 -22.44
C VAL A 139 34.80 14.96 -21.70
N VAL A 140 34.59 14.44 -20.48
CA VAL A 140 33.42 14.73 -19.64
C VAL A 140 33.82 15.43 -18.35
N ASP A 141 32.89 16.14 -17.71
CA ASP A 141 33.19 16.87 -16.47
C ASP A 141 33.17 15.99 -15.21
N GLU A 142 32.62 14.78 -15.30
CA GLU A 142 32.43 13.89 -14.16
C GLU A 142 33.09 12.52 -14.34
N PRO A 143 33.64 11.94 -13.25
CA PRO A 143 34.26 10.62 -13.29
C PRO A 143 33.32 9.51 -13.77
N ALA A 144 33.89 8.55 -14.51
CA ALA A 144 33.12 7.57 -15.28
C ALA A 144 33.22 6.12 -14.79
N CYS A 145 34.14 5.80 -13.87
CA CYS A 145 34.45 4.42 -13.47
C CYS A 145 33.43 3.84 -12.46
N TRP A 146 32.14 3.89 -12.76
CA TRP A 146 31.05 3.56 -11.84
C TRP A 146 31.00 2.08 -11.43
N THR A 147 31.20 1.16 -12.37
CA THR A 147 31.26 -0.27 -12.09
C THR A 147 32.52 -0.61 -11.31
N LEU A 148 33.67 -0.05 -11.70
CA LEU A 148 34.94 -0.28 -11.00
C LEU A 148 34.90 0.26 -9.55
N LEU A 149 34.32 1.44 -9.34
CA LEU A 149 34.12 2.02 -8.00
C LEU A 149 33.15 1.18 -7.17
N GLY A 150 32.10 0.66 -7.81
CA GLY A 150 31.18 -0.31 -7.19
C GLY A 150 31.94 -1.53 -6.69
N TYR A 151 32.78 -2.14 -7.52
CA TYR A 151 33.62 -3.27 -7.16
C TYR A 151 34.53 -2.97 -5.96
N ALA A 152 35.30 -1.87 -6.02
CA ALA A 152 36.19 -1.47 -4.93
C ALA A 152 35.43 -1.27 -3.60
N SER A 153 34.27 -0.62 -3.66
CA SER A 153 33.40 -0.38 -2.51
C SER A 153 32.83 -1.68 -1.94
N GLY A 154 32.29 -2.57 -2.78
CA GLY A 154 31.71 -3.86 -2.35
C GLY A 154 32.75 -4.81 -1.77
N TYR A 155 33.89 -4.92 -2.44
CA TYR A 155 35.01 -5.74 -1.98
C TYR A 155 35.51 -5.25 -0.61
N THR A 156 35.81 -3.96 -0.48
CA THR A 156 36.34 -3.41 0.77
C THR A 156 35.31 -3.46 1.90
N SER A 157 34.04 -3.21 1.61
CA SER A 157 32.95 -3.28 2.61
C SER A 157 32.82 -4.67 3.21
N ALA A 158 33.03 -5.72 2.40
CA ALA A 158 33.01 -7.10 2.87
C ALA A 158 34.16 -7.41 3.85
N PHE A 159 35.34 -6.82 3.65
CA PHE A 159 36.48 -6.94 4.56
C PHE A 159 36.28 -6.15 5.85
N MET A 160 35.71 -4.94 5.75
CA MET A 160 35.54 -4.02 6.89
C MET A 160 34.28 -4.28 7.71
N GLY A 161 33.32 -5.05 7.18
CA GLY A 161 32.03 -5.30 7.84
C GLY A 161 31.09 -4.08 7.90
N ARG A 162 31.42 -3.00 7.17
CA ARG A 162 30.64 -1.77 7.04
C ARG A 162 30.82 -1.18 5.65
N LEU A 163 29.90 -0.30 5.23
CA LEU A 163 29.96 0.33 3.91
C LEU A 163 31.16 1.28 3.79
N ILE A 164 32.09 0.92 2.91
CA ILE A 164 33.20 1.76 2.47
C ILE A 164 32.83 2.37 1.12
N LEU A 165 32.87 3.69 1.04
CA LEU A 165 32.63 4.44 -0.18
C LEU A 165 33.97 4.80 -0.81
N TYR A 166 34.17 4.35 -2.06
CA TYR A 166 35.21 4.90 -2.92
C TYR A 166 34.68 6.02 -3.81
N LYS A 167 35.49 7.07 -3.94
CA LYS A 167 35.28 8.16 -4.89
C LYS A 167 36.49 8.31 -5.79
N GLU A 168 36.24 8.65 -7.03
CA GLU A 168 37.28 8.95 -8.01
C GLU A 168 37.57 10.45 -7.96
N THR A 169 38.78 10.81 -7.53
CA THR A 169 39.25 12.20 -7.39
C THR A 169 39.94 12.71 -8.66
N LYS A 170 40.39 11.80 -9.53
CA LYS A 170 40.87 12.04 -10.89
C LYS A 170 40.35 10.96 -11.81
N CYS A 171 40.02 11.29 -13.06
CA CYS A 171 39.52 10.32 -14.02
C CYS A 171 40.05 10.59 -15.42
N SER A 172 40.55 9.56 -16.11
CA SER A 172 41.06 9.73 -17.47
C SER A 172 39.96 10.05 -18.50
N ALA A 173 38.68 9.81 -18.16
CA ALA A 173 37.54 10.30 -18.93
C ALA A 173 37.34 11.82 -18.79
N CYS A 174 37.81 12.42 -17.70
CA CYS A 174 37.80 13.87 -17.45
C CYS A 174 39.04 14.59 -18.00
N GLY A 175 39.94 13.86 -18.68
CA GLY A 175 41.16 14.43 -19.27
C GLY A 175 42.41 14.28 -18.39
N ASP A 176 42.31 13.67 -17.21
CA ASP A 176 43.49 13.28 -16.43
C ASP A 176 44.31 12.18 -17.16
N ASP A 177 45.57 12.03 -16.76
CA ASP A 177 46.48 11.00 -17.29
C ASP A 177 46.18 9.59 -16.72
N HIS A 178 45.55 9.53 -15.56
CA HIS A 178 45.12 8.30 -14.90
C HIS A 178 43.89 8.55 -14.03
N CYS A 179 43.27 7.46 -13.59
CA CYS A 179 42.20 7.49 -12.60
C CYS A 179 42.81 7.37 -11.19
N LEU A 180 42.33 8.15 -10.23
CA LEU A 180 42.75 8.08 -8.82
C LEU A 180 41.50 7.95 -7.96
N ILE A 181 41.47 6.93 -7.11
CA ILE A 181 40.35 6.69 -6.21
C ILE A 181 40.78 6.77 -4.75
N GLU A 182 39.84 7.16 -3.92
CA GLU A 182 39.99 7.26 -2.47
C GLU A 182 38.80 6.61 -1.78
N GLY A 183 39.07 5.70 -0.84
CA GLY A 183 38.09 4.93 -0.10
C GLY A 183 38.17 5.20 1.39
N ARG A 184 37.02 5.49 2.00
CA ARG A 184 36.84 5.70 3.45
C ARG A 184 35.44 5.20 3.87
N PRO A 185 35.18 4.93 5.16
CA PRO A 185 33.83 4.64 5.62
C PRO A 185 32.85 5.72 5.16
N ILE A 186 31.67 5.30 4.69
CA ILE A 186 30.72 6.22 4.04
C ILE A 186 30.34 7.40 4.94
N ASP A 187 30.25 7.17 6.25
CA ASP A 187 29.87 8.16 7.26
C ASP A 187 30.97 9.21 7.53
N GLU A 188 32.18 9.01 7.01
CA GLU A 188 33.29 9.97 7.10
C GLU A 188 33.32 10.94 5.90
N TRP A 189 32.51 10.70 4.87
CA TRP A 189 32.36 11.61 3.75
C TRP A 189 31.29 12.68 4.07
N PRO A 190 31.57 13.98 3.84
CA PRO A 190 30.60 15.06 4.08
C PRO A 190 29.27 14.88 3.34
N ASP A 191 29.30 14.21 2.19
CA ASP A 191 28.19 13.94 1.28
C ASP A 191 27.94 12.43 1.12
N GLY A 192 28.32 11.63 2.13
CA GLY A 192 28.15 10.18 2.14
C GLY A 192 26.70 9.73 1.97
N ASP A 193 25.75 10.39 2.63
CA ASP A 193 24.32 10.07 2.54
C ASP A 193 23.77 10.21 1.12
N ALA A 194 24.21 11.23 0.38
CA ALA A 194 23.83 11.43 -1.02
C ALA A 194 24.33 10.30 -1.92
N HIS A 195 25.38 9.58 -1.53
CA HIS A 195 25.94 8.46 -2.28
C HIS A 195 25.31 7.12 -1.91
N ARG A 196 24.63 7.02 -0.75
CA ARG A 196 23.99 5.78 -0.29
C ARG A 196 22.95 5.27 -1.29
N GLN A 197 22.25 6.18 -1.95
CA GLN A 197 21.28 5.85 -3.00
C GLN A 197 21.88 5.00 -4.13
N TYR A 198 23.19 5.07 -4.41
CA TYR A 198 23.81 4.26 -5.45
C TYR A 198 24.00 2.78 -5.06
N PHE A 199 23.81 2.43 -3.79
CA PHE A 199 24.00 1.06 -3.27
C PHE A 199 22.69 0.39 -2.81
N GLU A 200 21.61 1.14 -2.66
CA GLU A 200 20.30 0.61 -2.25
C GLU A 200 19.52 0.02 -3.42
N ASP A 201 18.57 -0.88 -3.14
CA ASP A 201 17.62 -1.41 -4.10
C ASP A 201 16.52 -0.37 -4.40
N ASP A 202 16.29 -0.06 -5.67
CA ASP A 202 15.23 0.87 -6.08
C ASP A 202 14.73 0.48 -7.47
N SER A 203 13.42 0.25 -7.53
CA SER A 203 12.73 -0.19 -8.74
C SER A 203 12.16 1.03 -9.46
N LEU A 204 12.72 1.37 -10.61
CA LEU A 204 12.13 2.39 -11.49
C LEU A 204 10.70 2.03 -11.89
N LEU A 205 10.40 0.74 -12.06
CA LEU A 205 9.06 0.26 -12.36
C LEU A 205 8.09 0.63 -11.23
N GLU A 206 8.49 0.48 -9.96
CA GLU A 206 7.67 0.89 -8.81
C GLU A 206 7.51 2.39 -8.75
N LYS A 207 8.58 3.16 -9.01
CA LYS A 207 8.51 4.63 -9.07
C LYS A 207 7.60 5.12 -10.20
N MET A 208 7.70 4.54 -11.39
CA MET A 208 6.86 4.87 -12.54
C MET A 208 5.41 4.45 -12.33
N ALA A 209 5.16 3.31 -11.70
CA ALA A 209 3.82 2.89 -11.30
C ALA A 209 3.23 3.85 -10.25
N ALA A 210 4.03 4.24 -9.25
CA ALA A 210 3.63 5.19 -8.22
C ALA A 210 3.38 6.59 -8.78
N LEU A 211 4.22 7.06 -9.71
CA LEU A 211 4.05 8.34 -10.41
C LEU A 211 2.82 8.29 -11.32
N SER A 212 2.62 7.21 -12.08
CA SER A 212 1.41 7.03 -12.89
C SER A 212 0.15 7.02 -12.02
N GLN A 213 0.17 6.30 -10.89
CA GLN A 213 -0.92 6.32 -9.91
C GLN A 213 -1.13 7.71 -9.30
N GLN A 214 -0.07 8.46 -9.00
CA GLN A 214 -0.18 9.82 -8.48
C GLN A 214 -0.73 10.79 -9.53
N VAL A 215 -0.30 10.68 -10.78
CA VAL A 215 -0.82 11.48 -11.89
C VAL A 215 -2.30 11.18 -12.08
N GLU A 216 -2.70 9.91 -12.04
CA GLU A 216 -4.11 9.54 -12.19
C GLU A 216 -4.94 9.95 -10.97
N ALA A 217 -4.38 9.83 -9.76
CA ALA A 217 -5.01 10.36 -8.55
C ALA A 217 -5.14 11.89 -8.60
N LEU A 218 -4.11 12.63 -9.06
CA LEU A 218 -4.17 14.08 -9.21
C LEU A 218 -5.17 14.49 -10.28
N LYS A 219 -5.23 13.82 -11.42
CA LYS A 219 -6.28 14.05 -12.43
C LYS A 219 -7.67 13.84 -11.85
N ASN A 220 -7.86 12.76 -11.08
CA ASN A 220 -9.11 12.50 -10.37
C ASN A 220 -9.41 13.52 -9.24
N THR A 221 -8.40 14.25 -8.76
CA THR A 221 -8.54 15.31 -7.74
C THR A 221 -8.73 16.70 -8.36
N LEU A 222 -8.28 16.89 -9.60
CA LEU A 222 -8.43 18.11 -10.39
C LEU A 222 -9.75 18.14 -11.16
N GLU A 223 -10.40 17.00 -11.35
CA GLU A 223 -11.85 16.99 -11.52
C GLU A 223 -12.47 17.54 -10.23
N PRO A 224 -13.29 18.60 -10.30
CA PRO A 224 -13.89 19.18 -9.10
C PRO A 224 -14.61 18.07 -8.31
N ALA A 225 -14.62 18.22 -6.98
CA ALA A 225 -15.33 17.37 -6.02
C ALA A 225 -16.87 17.31 -6.22
N GLU A 226 -17.34 17.63 -7.42
CA GLU A 226 -18.69 17.52 -7.96
C GLU A 226 -18.90 16.27 -8.84
N SER A 227 -17.91 15.39 -9.03
CA SER A 227 -18.14 14.04 -9.60
C SER A 227 -18.77 13.10 -8.56
N GLY A 228 -19.93 13.49 -8.04
CA GLY A 228 -20.76 12.72 -7.11
C GLY A 228 -21.46 11.50 -7.73
N GLY A 229 -21.39 11.36 -9.06
CA GLY A 229 -22.28 10.52 -9.87
C GLY A 229 -21.81 9.13 -10.26
N MET A 230 -20.58 8.70 -9.95
CA MET A 230 -20.14 7.37 -10.42
C MET A 230 -20.78 6.26 -9.58
N LEU A 231 -21.89 5.73 -10.10
CA LEU A 231 -22.54 4.53 -9.60
C LEU A 231 -21.71 3.31 -10.01
N VAL A 232 -21.04 2.67 -9.05
CA VAL A 232 -20.22 1.47 -9.28
C VAL A 232 -21.06 0.21 -9.06
N GLY A 233 -21.26 -0.57 -10.12
CA GLY A 233 -21.91 -1.87 -10.05
C GLY A 233 -22.22 -2.47 -11.43
N SER A 234 -22.20 -3.79 -11.52
CA SER A 234 -22.42 -4.58 -12.73
C SER A 234 -23.41 -5.73 -12.54
N SER A 235 -23.87 -5.97 -11.31
CA SER A 235 -24.87 -6.99 -11.02
C SER A 235 -26.19 -6.72 -11.76
N PRO A 236 -26.94 -7.76 -12.16
CA PRO A 236 -28.19 -7.59 -12.90
C PRO A 236 -29.22 -6.71 -12.19
N GLY A 237 -29.37 -6.87 -10.87
CA GLY A 237 -30.29 -6.05 -10.07
C GLY A 237 -29.89 -4.58 -10.02
N PHE A 238 -28.60 -4.29 -9.91
CA PHE A 238 -28.09 -2.93 -9.94
C PHE A 238 -28.23 -2.29 -11.32
N GLN A 239 -27.89 -3.03 -12.39
CA GLN A 239 -28.07 -2.56 -13.77
C GLN A 239 -29.52 -2.24 -14.07
N HIS A 240 -30.46 -3.08 -13.61
CA HIS A 240 -31.89 -2.80 -13.75
C HIS A 240 -32.29 -1.49 -13.08
N ALA A 241 -31.90 -1.27 -11.82
CA ALA A 241 -32.16 -0.02 -11.11
C ALA A 241 -31.51 1.19 -11.79
N HIS A 242 -30.29 1.02 -12.29
CA HIS A 242 -29.55 2.05 -13.02
C HIS A 242 -30.24 2.42 -14.35
N ASP A 243 -30.73 1.45 -15.10
CA ASP A 243 -31.43 1.69 -16.36
C ASP A 243 -32.79 2.37 -16.15
N LEU A 244 -33.53 2.00 -15.10
CA LEU A 244 -34.73 2.71 -14.68
C LEU A 244 -34.41 4.16 -14.31
N MET A 245 -33.34 4.39 -13.54
CA MET A 245 -32.87 5.72 -13.19
C MET A 245 -32.55 6.55 -14.44
N ARG A 246 -31.82 5.99 -15.41
CA ARG A 246 -31.46 6.68 -16.65
C ARG A 246 -32.69 7.07 -17.47
N ARG A 247 -33.69 6.19 -17.55
CA ARG A 247 -34.98 6.49 -18.22
C ARG A 247 -35.74 7.59 -17.50
N ALA A 248 -35.78 7.55 -16.17
CA ALA A 248 -36.45 8.57 -15.38
C ALA A 248 -35.76 9.93 -15.49
N ALA A 249 -34.44 9.97 -15.61
CA ALA A 249 -33.65 11.20 -15.74
C ALA A 249 -34.04 12.06 -16.96
N ALA A 250 -34.46 11.43 -18.06
CA ALA A 250 -34.97 12.11 -19.25
C ALA A 250 -36.41 12.67 -19.09
N THR A 251 -36.99 12.59 -17.90
CA THR A 251 -38.38 13.01 -17.63
C THR A 251 -38.45 13.85 -16.36
N GLN A 252 -39.60 14.51 -16.16
CA GLN A 252 -39.92 15.28 -14.95
C GLN A 252 -40.73 14.47 -13.92
N VAL A 253 -40.82 13.15 -14.08
CA VAL A 253 -41.61 12.29 -13.19
C VAL A 253 -41.06 12.29 -11.77
N THR A 254 -41.96 12.24 -10.78
CA THR A 254 -41.60 11.98 -9.38
C THR A 254 -41.07 10.56 -9.25
N VAL A 255 -39.88 10.42 -8.69
CA VAL A 255 -39.21 9.12 -8.50
C VAL A 255 -39.19 8.76 -7.03
N LEU A 256 -39.58 7.52 -6.71
CA LEU A 256 -39.50 6.94 -5.38
C LEU A 256 -38.39 5.89 -5.34
N LEU A 257 -37.30 6.18 -4.62
CA LEU A 257 -36.20 5.27 -4.37
C LEU A 257 -36.50 4.41 -3.14
N THR A 258 -36.64 3.11 -3.32
CA THR A 258 -36.83 2.16 -2.23
C THR A 258 -35.58 1.31 -2.02
N GLY A 259 -35.33 0.91 -0.79
CA GLY A 259 -34.21 0.04 -0.44
C GLY A 259 -33.73 0.25 0.98
N GLU A 260 -32.95 -0.70 1.46
CA GLU A 260 -32.43 -0.70 2.83
C GLU A 260 -31.58 0.53 3.15
N THR A 261 -31.35 0.77 4.43
CA THR A 261 -30.42 1.82 4.88
C THR A 261 -29.02 1.52 4.35
N GLY A 262 -28.33 2.55 3.84
CA GLY A 262 -26.95 2.44 3.39
C GLY A 262 -26.74 1.84 1.99
N VAL A 263 -27.79 1.59 1.19
CA VAL A 263 -27.63 1.07 -0.19
C VAL A 263 -27.13 2.11 -1.21
N GLY A 264 -27.16 3.39 -0.84
CA GLY A 264 -26.73 4.51 -1.70
C GLY A 264 -27.86 5.33 -2.35
N LYS A 265 -29.04 5.44 -1.71
CA LYS A 265 -30.21 6.17 -2.25
C LYS A 265 -29.89 7.62 -2.63
N GLU A 266 -29.12 8.34 -1.81
CA GLU A 266 -28.70 9.71 -2.13
C GLU A 266 -27.81 9.78 -3.39
N ARG A 267 -26.89 8.82 -3.59
CA ARG A 267 -26.05 8.75 -4.80
C ARG A 267 -26.89 8.51 -6.05
N PHE A 268 -27.92 7.66 -5.96
CA PHE A 268 -28.89 7.48 -7.03
C PHE A 268 -29.67 8.76 -7.35
N ALA A 269 -30.11 9.50 -6.32
CA ALA A 269 -30.82 10.77 -6.51
C ALA A 269 -29.93 11.85 -7.17
N ARG A 270 -28.66 11.92 -6.79
CA ARG A 270 -27.66 12.81 -7.42
C ARG A 270 -27.41 12.43 -8.87
N ALA A 271 -27.12 11.16 -9.14
CA ALA A 271 -26.92 10.68 -10.51
C ALA A 271 -28.14 10.97 -11.39
N LEU A 272 -29.35 10.78 -10.87
CA LEU A 272 -30.59 11.09 -11.57
C LEU A 272 -30.78 12.58 -11.88
N HIS A 273 -30.28 13.47 -11.02
CA HIS A 273 -30.29 14.92 -11.26
C HIS A 273 -29.25 15.31 -12.32
N GLU A 274 -28.02 14.81 -12.18
CA GLU A 274 -26.90 15.05 -13.09
C GLU A 274 -27.20 14.58 -14.53
N HIS A 275 -27.98 13.51 -14.69
CA HIS A 275 -28.40 13.00 -16.01
C HIS A 275 -29.71 13.59 -16.53
N SER A 276 -30.27 14.60 -15.85
CA SER A 276 -31.54 15.22 -16.24
C SER A 276 -31.34 16.57 -16.93
N GLU A 277 -32.41 17.06 -17.58
CA GLU A 277 -32.44 18.42 -18.15
C GLU A 277 -32.20 19.53 -17.10
N ARG A 278 -32.32 19.20 -15.80
CA ARG A 278 -32.12 20.13 -14.68
C ARG A 278 -30.73 20.04 -14.05
N ALA A 279 -29.76 19.36 -14.67
CA ALA A 279 -28.42 19.16 -14.11
C ALA A 279 -27.67 20.47 -13.77
N ALA A 280 -27.99 21.57 -14.45
CA ALA A 280 -27.44 22.90 -14.16
C ALA A 280 -28.16 23.64 -13.01
N GLY A 281 -29.33 23.15 -12.60
CA GLY A 281 -30.13 23.72 -11.51
C GLY A 281 -29.68 23.19 -10.13
N PRO A 282 -30.22 23.75 -9.03
CA PRO A 282 -29.84 23.33 -7.69
C PRO A 282 -30.30 21.90 -7.36
N PHE A 283 -29.42 21.10 -6.75
CA PHE A 283 -29.79 19.86 -6.08
C PHE A 283 -29.86 20.09 -4.56
N VAL A 284 -31.05 20.04 -3.99
CA VAL A 284 -31.27 20.22 -2.55
C VAL A 284 -31.64 18.88 -1.92
N ALA A 285 -30.82 18.39 -1.00
CA ALA A 285 -31.10 17.17 -0.24
C ALA A 285 -31.56 17.50 1.19
N VAL A 286 -32.58 16.77 1.66
CA VAL A 286 -33.13 16.89 3.02
C VAL A 286 -33.40 15.49 3.56
N ASN A 287 -32.87 15.18 4.74
CA ASN A 287 -33.22 13.97 5.47
C ASN A 287 -34.34 14.29 6.47
N CYS A 288 -35.51 13.69 6.27
CA CYS A 288 -36.70 13.96 7.10
C CYS A 288 -36.55 13.42 8.52
N ALA A 289 -35.85 12.29 8.70
CA ALA A 289 -35.60 11.69 10.01
C ALA A 289 -34.59 12.48 10.86
N ALA A 290 -33.76 13.33 10.24
CA ALA A 290 -32.79 14.16 10.95
C ALA A 290 -33.39 15.45 11.54
N LEU A 291 -34.60 15.83 11.13
CA LEU A 291 -35.27 17.05 11.56
C LEU A 291 -36.32 16.74 12.64
N PRO A 292 -36.43 17.56 13.70
CA PRO A 292 -37.56 17.47 14.63
C PRO A 292 -38.88 17.62 13.88
N ALA A 293 -39.88 16.81 14.22
CA ALA A 293 -41.19 16.79 13.56
C ALA A 293 -41.83 18.20 13.46
N GLU A 294 -41.65 19.01 14.49
CA GLU A 294 -42.17 20.38 14.58
C GLU A 294 -41.48 21.36 13.59
N LEU A 295 -40.25 21.07 13.17
CA LEU A 295 -39.45 21.94 12.30
C LEU A 295 -39.47 21.52 10.82
N ILE A 296 -39.89 20.29 10.52
CA ILE A 296 -39.94 19.76 9.14
C ILE A 296 -40.75 20.69 8.24
N GLU A 297 -41.91 21.15 8.71
CA GLU A 297 -42.77 22.06 7.95
C GLU A 297 -42.07 23.39 7.64
N ALA A 298 -41.47 24.02 8.65
CA ALA A 298 -40.78 25.30 8.51
C ALA A 298 -39.55 25.20 7.61
N GLU A 299 -38.78 24.11 7.69
CA GLU A 299 -37.62 23.91 6.81
C GLU A 299 -38.06 23.64 5.37
N LEU A 300 -39.04 22.76 5.13
CA LEU A 300 -39.45 22.39 3.76
C LEU A 300 -40.17 23.52 3.03
N PHE A 301 -41.17 24.14 3.67
CA PHE A 301 -42.08 25.10 3.03
C PHE A 301 -41.75 26.56 3.34
N GLY A 302 -40.85 26.81 4.31
CA GLY A 302 -40.49 28.15 4.74
C GLY A 302 -41.44 28.71 5.79
N VAL A 303 -41.05 29.83 6.38
CA VAL A 303 -41.77 30.46 7.49
C VAL A 303 -41.84 31.97 7.29
N GLU A 304 -43.01 32.55 7.57
CA GLU A 304 -43.18 34.00 7.65
C GLU A 304 -42.88 34.55 9.05
N LYS A 305 -42.58 35.85 9.11
CA LYS A 305 -42.33 36.52 10.39
C LYS A 305 -43.55 36.38 11.31
N GLY A 306 -43.36 35.88 12.52
CA GLY A 306 -44.42 35.74 13.53
C GLY A 306 -45.26 34.45 13.44
N ALA A 307 -44.89 33.48 12.59
CA ALA A 307 -45.63 32.23 12.47
C ALA A 307 -45.60 31.32 13.72
N PHE A 308 -44.58 31.43 14.58
CA PHE A 308 -44.49 30.75 15.88
C PHE A 308 -43.57 31.51 16.84
N THR A 309 -43.54 31.12 18.13
CA THR A 309 -42.66 31.72 19.15
C THR A 309 -41.19 31.48 18.81
N GLY A 310 -40.52 32.51 18.27
CA GLY A 310 -39.11 32.47 17.83
C GLY A 310 -38.90 32.80 16.35
N ALA A 311 -39.97 32.97 15.55
CA ALA A 311 -39.88 33.37 14.14
C ALA A 311 -39.59 34.86 13.96
N HIS A 312 -38.38 35.30 14.30
CA HIS A 312 -37.95 36.71 14.25
C HIS A 312 -37.77 37.26 12.83
N ALA A 313 -37.55 36.40 11.84
CA ALA A 313 -37.37 36.74 10.43
C ALA A 313 -38.02 35.70 9.51
N ALA A 314 -38.47 36.12 8.33
CA ALA A 314 -38.97 35.22 7.30
C ALA A 314 -37.81 34.43 6.68
N ARG A 315 -38.01 33.14 6.40
CA ARG A 315 -36.99 32.25 5.83
C ARG A 315 -37.59 31.40 4.72
N ALA A 316 -36.90 31.36 3.58
CA ALA A 316 -37.29 30.55 2.43
C ALA A 316 -37.14 29.05 2.72
N GLY A 317 -38.12 28.27 2.27
CA GLY A 317 -38.14 26.82 2.42
C GLY A 317 -37.17 26.10 1.47
N ARG A 318 -37.01 24.80 1.67
CA ARG A 318 -36.21 23.93 0.77
C ARG A 318 -36.80 23.83 -0.63
N PHE A 319 -38.13 23.90 -0.78
CA PHE A 319 -38.77 23.98 -2.09
C PHE A 319 -38.35 25.23 -2.86
N GLU A 320 -38.42 26.41 -2.24
CA GLU A 320 -37.98 27.68 -2.87
C GLU A 320 -36.50 27.65 -3.24
N ARG A 321 -35.66 27.01 -2.42
CA ARG A 321 -34.21 26.87 -2.68
C ARG A 321 -33.89 25.87 -3.78
N ALA A 322 -34.81 24.98 -4.12
CA ALA A 322 -34.67 23.98 -5.17
C ALA A 322 -35.30 24.43 -6.50
N GLU A 323 -35.75 25.69 -6.59
CA GLU A 323 -36.42 26.24 -7.76
C GLU A 323 -35.59 26.04 -9.05
N GLY A 324 -36.23 25.52 -10.10
CA GLY A 324 -35.57 25.18 -11.37
C GLY A 324 -34.69 23.92 -11.32
N GLY A 325 -34.55 23.29 -10.15
CA GLY A 325 -33.69 22.13 -9.90
C GLY A 325 -34.46 20.91 -9.40
N THR A 326 -33.82 20.16 -8.49
CA THR A 326 -34.32 18.92 -7.90
C THR A 326 -34.28 18.98 -6.38
N LEU A 327 -35.38 18.60 -5.72
CA LEU A 327 -35.45 18.37 -4.28
C LEU A 327 -35.45 16.88 -3.99
N PHE A 328 -34.46 16.42 -3.22
CA PHE A 328 -34.35 15.06 -2.72
C PHE A 328 -34.81 14.99 -1.26
N LEU A 329 -35.83 14.18 -0.98
CA LEU A 329 -36.34 13.91 0.36
C LEU A 329 -35.97 12.48 0.78
N ASP A 330 -35.00 12.34 1.67
CA ASP A 330 -34.62 11.07 2.26
C ASP A 330 -35.49 10.75 3.49
N GLU A 331 -35.76 9.46 3.68
CA GLU A 331 -36.66 8.91 4.70
C GLU A 331 -38.04 9.59 4.75
N VAL A 332 -38.70 9.72 3.58
CA VAL A 332 -40.03 10.36 3.45
C VAL A 332 -41.11 9.67 4.30
N GLY A 333 -40.92 8.39 4.64
CA GLY A 333 -41.81 7.63 5.51
C GLY A 333 -41.90 8.18 6.94
N ASP A 334 -40.90 8.92 7.41
CA ASP A 334 -40.87 9.52 8.75
C ASP A 334 -41.49 10.93 8.80
N MET A 335 -42.06 11.41 7.68
CA MET A 335 -42.67 12.74 7.61
C MET A 335 -43.98 12.80 8.42
N PRO A 336 -44.20 13.85 9.25
CA PRO A 336 -45.46 14.06 9.96
C PRO A 336 -46.67 14.24 9.02
N LEU A 337 -47.86 13.75 9.41
CA LEU A 337 -49.09 13.85 8.60
C LEU A 337 -49.42 15.27 8.11
N PRO A 338 -49.23 16.36 8.89
CA PRO A 338 -49.43 17.72 8.39
C PRO A 338 -48.49 18.11 7.24
N ALA A 339 -47.21 17.75 7.35
CA ALA A 339 -46.22 17.98 6.29
C ALA A 339 -46.54 17.14 5.03
N GLN A 340 -47.03 15.91 5.21
CA GLN A 340 -47.49 15.06 4.10
C GLN A 340 -48.64 15.71 3.32
N ALA A 341 -49.59 16.37 4.01
CA ALA A 341 -50.71 17.06 3.38
C ALA A 341 -50.24 18.25 2.52
N LYS A 342 -49.25 19.02 3.01
CA LYS A 342 -48.65 20.12 2.24
C LYS A 342 -47.84 19.61 1.06
N LEU A 343 -47.05 18.54 1.24
CA LEU A 343 -46.30 17.91 0.14
C LEU A 343 -47.23 17.44 -0.98
N LEU A 344 -48.39 16.89 -0.63
CA LEU A 344 -49.41 16.49 -1.61
C LEU A 344 -49.90 17.69 -2.44
N ARG A 345 -50.15 18.85 -1.81
CA ARG A 345 -50.54 20.08 -2.53
C ARG A 345 -49.46 20.51 -3.53
N VAL A 346 -48.19 20.49 -3.13
CA VAL A 346 -47.08 20.83 -4.03
C VAL A 346 -47.06 19.90 -5.26
N LEU A 347 -47.26 18.59 -5.04
CA LEU A 347 -47.27 17.60 -6.13
C LEU A 347 -48.48 17.70 -7.07
N GLN A 348 -49.59 18.27 -6.59
CA GLN A 348 -50.84 18.39 -7.37
C GLN A 348 -50.93 19.74 -8.10
N GLU A 349 -50.59 20.82 -7.40
CA GLU A 349 -50.85 22.20 -7.83
C GLU A 349 -49.57 22.95 -8.22
N GLY A 350 -48.38 22.45 -7.82
CA GLY A 350 -47.11 23.13 -8.05
C GLY A 350 -46.95 24.39 -7.19
N GLU A 351 -47.67 24.46 -6.07
CA GLU A 351 -47.74 25.64 -5.20
C GLU A 351 -47.36 25.28 -3.76
N ILE A 352 -46.67 26.20 -3.09
CA ILE A 352 -46.32 26.12 -1.66
C ILE A 352 -46.94 27.28 -0.89
N GLU A 353 -47.25 27.04 0.38
CA GLU A 353 -47.67 28.05 1.36
C GLU A 353 -46.67 28.06 2.52
N ARG A 354 -46.10 29.22 2.83
CA ARG A 354 -45.22 29.38 3.99
C ARG A 354 -46.02 29.26 5.29
N LEU A 355 -45.38 28.80 6.36
CA LEU A 355 -46.03 28.73 7.66
C LEU A 355 -46.41 30.14 8.13
N GLY A 356 -47.68 30.32 8.50
CA GLY A 356 -48.23 31.62 8.87
C GLY A 356 -48.63 32.52 7.70
N SER A 357 -48.59 32.03 6.45
CA SER A 357 -49.01 32.76 5.25
C SER A 357 -50.14 32.04 4.54
N GLU A 358 -51.13 32.80 4.05
CA GLU A 358 -52.17 32.29 3.13
C GLU A 358 -51.80 32.52 1.66
N SER A 359 -50.64 33.13 1.37
CA SER A 359 -50.19 33.38 0.01
C SER A 359 -49.57 32.12 -0.60
N ALA A 360 -50.25 31.55 -1.59
CA ALA A 360 -49.68 30.51 -2.44
C ALA A 360 -48.55 31.06 -3.33
N ARG A 361 -47.51 30.25 -3.55
CA ARG A 361 -46.37 30.57 -4.43
C ARG A 361 -46.09 29.40 -5.35
N LYS A 362 -46.05 29.66 -6.66
CA LYS A 362 -45.67 28.64 -7.65
C LYS A 362 -44.20 28.29 -7.53
N VAL A 363 -43.91 26.99 -7.57
CA VAL A 363 -42.56 26.44 -7.58
C VAL A 363 -42.42 25.40 -8.68
N ASN A 364 -41.30 25.41 -9.38
CA ASN A 364 -40.98 24.43 -10.41
C ASN A 364 -39.82 23.54 -9.94
N VAL A 365 -40.14 22.51 -9.17
CA VAL A 365 -39.15 21.61 -8.55
C VAL A 365 -39.43 20.17 -8.94
N ARG A 366 -38.40 19.45 -9.38
CA ARG A 366 -38.49 17.99 -9.58
C ARG A 366 -38.32 17.31 -8.22
N LEU A 367 -39.24 16.42 -7.86
CA LEU A 367 -39.19 15.70 -6.60
C LEU A 367 -38.60 14.30 -6.76
N VAL A 368 -37.63 13.97 -5.91
CA VAL A 368 -37.10 12.62 -5.74
C VAL A 368 -37.24 12.25 -4.28
N THR A 369 -37.87 11.13 -3.97
CA THR A 369 -38.06 10.68 -2.60
C THR A 369 -37.35 9.37 -2.34
N ALA A 370 -36.96 9.12 -1.10
CA ALA A 370 -36.35 7.88 -0.68
C ALA A 370 -36.94 7.40 0.65
N THR A 371 -36.98 6.08 0.84
CA THR A 371 -37.44 5.46 2.09
C THR A 371 -36.86 4.06 2.24
N ASN A 372 -36.55 3.66 3.47
CA ASN A 372 -36.33 2.25 3.83
C ASN A 372 -37.61 1.55 4.35
N VAL A 373 -38.64 2.31 4.71
CA VAL A 373 -39.91 1.81 5.23
C VAL A 373 -40.81 1.34 4.09
N ASN A 374 -41.53 0.24 4.30
CA ASN A 374 -42.64 -0.17 3.45
C ASN A 374 -43.80 0.82 3.60
N LEU A 375 -43.98 1.71 2.62
CA LEU A 375 -45.01 2.75 2.63
C LEU A 375 -46.43 2.18 2.57
N GLU A 376 -46.65 1.04 1.90
CA GLU A 376 -47.98 0.40 1.85
C GLU A 376 -48.42 -0.03 3.26
N ALA A 377 -47.52 -0.68 4.00
CA ALA A 377 -47.77 -1.05 5.39
C ALA A 377 -47.88 0.18 6.32
N ALA A 378 -47.21 1.30 6.01
CA ALA A 378 -47.36 2.55 6.75
C ALA A 378 -48.72 3.22 6.50
N VAL A 379 -49.25 3.09 5.29
CA VAL A 379 -50.61 3.54 4.94
C VAL A 379 -51.66 2.74 5.70
N GLU A 380 -51.53 1.41 5.75
CA GLU A 380 -52.45 0.54 6.50
C GLU A 380 -52.47 0.86 8.00
N ARG A 381 -51.32 1.28 8.56
CA ARG A 381 -51.19 1.69 9.96
C ARG A 381 -51.59 3.15 10.24
N GLY A 382 -52.05 3.90 9.22
CA GLY A 382 -52.43 5.30 9.37
C GLY A 382 -51.26 6.26 9.61
N GLN A 383 -50.03 5.81 9.40
CA GLN A 383 -48.81 6.62 9.59
C GLN A 383 -48.44 7.40 8.32
N PHE A 384 -48.94 6.97 7.17
CA PHE A 384 -48.71 7.61 5.88
C PHE A 384 -50.02 7.78 5.12
N ARG A 385 -50.20 8.91 4.42
CA ARG A 385 -51.43 9.15 3.67
C ARG A 385 -51.45 8.38 2.35
N ARG A 386 -52.57 7.70 2.09
CA ARG A 386 -52.79 6.90 0.89
C ARG A 386 -52.73 7.73 -0.41
N ASP A 387 -53.27 8.95 -0.39
CA ASP A 387 -53.26 9.86 -1.54
C ASP A 387 -51.85 10.32 -1.93
N LEU A 388 -51.01 10.65 -0.94
CA LEU A 388 -49.61 10.98 -1.14
C LEU A 388 -48.81 9.77 -1.64
N PHE A 389 -49.05 8.58 -1.08
CA PHE A 389 -48.38 7.36 -1.53
C PHE A 389 -48.55 7.14 -3.03
N TYR A 390 -49.77 7.23 -3.57
CA TYR A 390 -50.00 7.06 -5.00
C TYR A 390 -49.35 8.14 -5.87
N ARG A 391 -49.15 9.36 -5.35
CA ARG A 391 -48.44 10.44 -6.06
C ARG A 391 -46.93 10.33 -6.01
N LEU A 392 -46.37 9.69 -4.99
CA LEU A 392 -44.94 9.40 -4.90
C LEU A 392 -44.56 8.13 -5.66
N ASN A 393 -45.41 7.09 -5.59
CA ASN A 393 -45.16 5.78 -6.19
C ASN A 393 -45.46 5.73 -7.71
N VAL A 394 -45.22 6.84 -8.42
CA VAL A 394 -45.44 6.92 -9.88
C VAL A 394 -44.31 6.20 -10.63
N TYR A 395 -43.08 6.35 -10.15
CA TYR A 395 -41.91 5.70 -10.72
C TYR A 395 -41.02 5.11 -9.61
N PRO A 396 -41.34 3.90 -9.10
CA PRO A 396 -40.53 3.25 -8.09
C PRO A 396 -39.24 2.68 -8.67
N ILE A 397 -38.12 2.89 -7.98
CA ILE A 397 -36.83 2.26 -8.27
C ILE A 397 -36.36 1.58 -7.00
N CYS A 398 -36.34 0.24 -7.02
CA CYS A 398 -35.82 -0.57 -5.92
C CYS A 398 -34.31 -0.74 -6.09
N ILE A 399 -33.54 -0.29 -5.10
CA ILE A 399 -32.08 -0.44 -5.07
C ILE A 399 -31.75 -1.69 -4.24
N PRO A 400 -31.14 -2.72 -4.84
CA PRO A 400 -30.89 -3.97 -4.15
C PRO A 400 -29.84 -3.82 -3.04
N PRO A 401 -30.01 -4.52 -1.90
CA PRO A 401 -29.01 -4.56 -0.84
C PRO A 401 -27.73 -5.24 -1.34
N LEU A 402 -26.59 -4.90 -0.73
CA LEU A 402 -25.26 -5.30 -1.18
C LEU A 402 -25.09 -6.84 -1.23
N ARG A 403 -25.78 -7.57 -0.33
CA ARG A 403 -25.80 -9.04 -0.32
C ARG A 403 -26.42 -9.68 -1.57
N GLU A 404 -27.32 -8.98 -2.26
CA GLU A 404 -27.96 -9.44 -3.51
C GLU A 404 -27.14 -9.08 -4.75
N ARG A 405 -26.05 -8.30 -4.57
CA ARG A 405 -25.11 -7.87 -5.61
C ARG A 405 -23.66 -8.15 -5.22
N SER A 406 -23.39 -9.40 -4.84
CA SER A 406 -22.07 -9.82 -4.33
C SER A 406 -20.92 -9.58 -5.32
N SER A 407 -21.17 -9.67 -6.63
CA SER A 407 -20.21 -9.36 -7.69
C SER A 407 -19.74 -7.90 -7.69
N ASP A 408 -20.52 -6.99 -7.08
CA ASP A 408 -20.20 -5.57 -7.03
C ASP A 408 -19.35 -5.20 -5.81
N ILE A 409 -19.21 -6.10 -4.82
CA ILE A 409 -18.49 -5.83 -3.57
C ILE A 409 -17.02 -5.52 -3.83
N GLU A 410 -16.32 -6.35 -4.60
CA GLU A 410 -14.90 -6.15 -4.86
C GLU A 410 -14.61 -4.89 -5.67
N PRO A 411 -15.27 -4.62 -6.83
CA PRO A 411 -15.09 -3.36 -7.55
C PRO A 411 -15.35 -2.13 -6.67
N LEU A 412 -16.40 -2.18 -5.85
CA LEU A 412 -16.75 -1.10 -4.93
C LEU A 412 -15.69 -0.92 -3.83
N ALA A 413 -15.20 -2.01 -3.24
CA ALA A 413 -14.14 -1.97 -2.23
C ALA A 413 -12.83 -1.41 -2.80
N ARG A 414 -12.46 -1.76 -4.03
CA ARG A 414 -11.28 -1.22 -4.73
C ARG A 414 -11.42 0.27 -5.04
N HIS A 415 -12.60 0.71 -5.46
CA HIS A 415 -12.88 2.14 -5.66
C HIS A 415 -12.76 2.93 -4.34
N LEU A 416 -13.34 2.43 -3.27
CA LEU A 416 -13.25 3.03 -1.93
C LEU A 416 -11.80 3.04 -1.42
N LEU A 417 -11.04 1.97 -1.65
CA LEU A 417 -9.62 1.90 -1.32
C LEU A 417 -8.82 3.02 -1.99
N ALA A 418 -9.01 3.23 -3.29
CA ALA A 418 -8.34 4.30 -4.03
C ALA A 418 -8.68 5.68 -3.46
N ARG A 419 -9.96 5.93 -3.15
CA ARG A 419 -10.42 7.17 -2.52
C ARG A 419 -9.78 7.40 -1.15
N PHE A 420 -9.77 6.40 -0.28
CA PHE A 420 -9.28 6.54 1.09
C PHE A 420 -7.75 6.54 1.20
N THR A 421 -7.04 5.83 0.33
CA THR A 421 -5.57 5.92 0.27
C THR A 421 -5.11 7.31 -0.15
N ALA A 422 -5.79 7.94 -1.11
CA ALA A 422 -5.55 9.33 -1.47
C ALA A 422 -5.86 10.30 -0.31
N LEU A 423 -7.02 10.13 0.35
CA LEU A 423 -7.45 10.99 1.46
C LEU A 423 -6.49 10.92 2.65
N HIS A 424 -6.08 9.71 3.05
CA HIS A 424 -5.23 9.46 4.21
C HIS A 424 -3.72 9.45 3.89
N GLN A 425 -3.35 9.80 2.66
CA GLN A 425 -1.96 9.84 2.17
C GLN A 425 -1.19 8.53 2.39
N LYS A 426 -1.90 7.40 2.38
CA LYS A 426 -1.32 6.07 2.55
C LYS A 426 -1.05 5.40 1.22
N ARG A 427 0.03 4.64 1.17
CA ARG A 427 0.35 3.75 0.04
C ARG A 427 0.13 2.32 0.48
N LEU A 428 -0.80 1.62 -0.15
CA LEU A 428 -1.14 0.23 0.17
C LEU A 428 -1.12 -0.60 -1.11
N GLY A 429 -0.67 -1.85 -1.01
CA GLY A 429 -0.60 -2.80 -2.12
C GLY A 429 -1.94 -3.41 -2.54
N GLY A 430 -3.04 -3.02 -1.90
CA GLY A 430 -4.37 -3.59 -2.14
C GLY A 430 -4.94 -4.33 -0.94
N PHE A 431 -5.87 -5.23 -1.22
CA PHE A 431 -6.40 -6.20 -0.26
C PHE A 431 -5.66 -7.53 -0.43
N SER A 432 -5.45 -8.27 0.65
CA SER A 432 -5.07 -9.68 0.53
C SER A 432 -6.25 -10.50 -0.02
N ASP A 433 -5.97 -11.63 -0.68
CA ASP A 433 -7.02 -12.52 -1.21
C ASP A 433 -7.99 -12.98 -0.10
N ARG A 434 -7.48 -13.15 1.12
CA ARG A 434 -8.28 -13.48 2.30
C ARG A 434 -9.24 -12.36 2.67
N ALA A 435 -8.76 -11.12 2.64
CA ALA A 435 -9.61 -9.95 2.90
C ALA A 435 -10.74 -9.83 1.86
N LEU A 436 -10.45 -10.05 0.58
CA LEU A 436 -11.47 -10.05 -0.48
C LEU A 436 -12.52 -11.16 -0.29
N GLN A 437 -12.08 -12.38 0.06
CA GLN A 437 -13.00 -13.47 0.36
C GLN A 437 -13.89 -13.17 1.59
N ALA A 438 -13.32 -12.55 2.64
CA ALA A 438 -14.08 -12.15 3.82
C ALA A 438 -15.15 -11.09 3.47
N LEU A 439 -14.78 -10.08 2.67
CA LEU A 439 -15.71 -9.07 2.16
C LEU A 439 -16.85 -9.71 1.35
N ALA A 440 -16.56 -10.69 0.49
CA ALA A 440 -17.56 -11.37 -0.34
C ALA A 440 -18.54 -12.23 0.48
N ARG A 441 -18.11 -12.79 1.61
CA ARG A 441 -18.93 -13.65 2.49
C ARG A 441 -19.74 -12.88 3.53
N HIS A 442 -19.41 -11.61 3.76
CA HIS A 442 -20.09 -10.79 4.74
C HIS A 442 -21.56 -10.52 4.34
N ARG A 443 -22.48 -10.45 5.31
CA ARG A 443 -23.91 -10.27 5.05
C ARG A 443 -24.32 -8.82 4.73
N TRP A 444 -23.44 -7.87 5.04
CA TRP A 444 -23.62 -6.44 4.76
C TRP A 444 -24.93 -5.82 5.31
N PRO A 445 -25.24 -5.95 6.61
CA PRO A 445 -26.43 -5.33 7.21
C PRO A 445 -26.47 -3.80 7.06
N GLY A 446 -25.31 -3.12 7.01
CA GLY A 446 -25.22 -1.68 6.74
C GLY A 446 -24.88 -1.33 5.29
N ASN A 447 -24.97 -2.30 4.38
CA ASN A 447 -24.77 -2.15 2.94
C ASN A 447 -23.46 -1.38 2.59
N VAL A 448 -23.53 -0.42 1.65
CA VAL A 448 -22.36 0.31 1.16
C VAL A 448 -21.77 1.22 2.24
N ARG A 449 -22.59 1.76 3.14
CA ARG A 449 -22.13 2.62 4.25
C ARG A 449 -21.24 1.84 5.21
N GLU A 450 -21.58 0.58 5.49
CA GLU A 450 -20.75 -0.31 6.30
C GLU A 450 -19.45 -0.68 5.58
N LEU A 451 -19.52 -0.99 4.28
CA LEU A 451 -18.34 -1.27 3.46
C LEU A 451 -17.38 -0.07 3.44
N GLU A 452 -17.89 1.14 3.26
CA GLU A 452 -17.11 2.39 3.30
C GLU A 452 -16.34 2.52 4.63
N ASN A 453 -17.02 2.36 5.76
CA ASN A 453 -16.40 2.42 7.08
C ASN A 453 -15.37 1.30 7.32
N LEU A 454 -15.61 0.10 6.80
CA LEU A 454 -14.68 -1.03 6.94
C LEU A 454 -13.42 -0.82 6.11
N VAL A 455 -13.57 -0.41 4.84
CA VAL A 455 -12.43 -0.13 3.97
C VAL A 455 -11.61 1.04 4.48
N GLU A 456 -12.24 2.14 4.91
CA GLU A 456 -11.53 3.29 5.48
C GLU A 456 -10.71 2.90 6.72
N ARG A 457 -11.31 2.14 7.64
CA ARG A 457 -10.60 1.61 8.81
C ARG A 457 -9.45 0.70 8.40
N GLY A 458 -9.66 -0.16 7.42
CA GLY A 458 -8.63 -1.02 6.85
C GLY A 458 -7.43 -0.21 6.34
N VAL A 459 -7.70 0.90 5.65
CA VAL A 459 -6.66 1.84 5.22
C VAL A 459 -5.93 2.45 6.42
N ILE A 460 -6.65 2.91 7.44
CA ILE A 460 -6.06 3.54 8.64
C ILE A 460 -5.20 2.55 9.45
N LEU A 461 -5.58 1.27 9.52
CA LEU A 461 -4.86 0.26 10.30
C LEU A 461 -3.67 -0.34 9.57
N ALA A 462 -3.75 -0.54 8.24
CA ALA A 462 -2.68 -1.16 7.48
C ALA A 462 -1.38 -0.33 7.48
N ALA A 463 -0.23 -0.97 7.59
CA ALA A 463 1.07 -0.29 7.57
C ALA A 463 1.38 0.35 6.21
N GLN A 464 2.19 1.41 6.19
CA GLN A 464 2.64 2.05 4.95
C GLN A 464 3.40 1.05 4.08
N GLY A 465 3.00 0.92 2.81
CA GLY A 465 3.54 -0.07 1.88
C GLY A 465 3.00 -1.50 2.07
N GLY A 466 2.13 -1.73 3.06
CA GLY A 466 1.52 -3.02 3.35
C GLY A 466 0.23 -3.29 2.54
N VAL A 467 -0.42 -4.40 2.86
CA VAL A 467 -1.71 -4.82 2.29
C VAL A 467 -2.80 -4.81 3.36
N ILE A 468 -4.06 -4.62 2.96
CA ILE A 468 -5.20 -4.73 3.86
C ILE A 468 -5.51 -6.22 4.08
N GLU A 469 -5.14 -6.70 5.26
CA GLU A 469 -5.50 -8.01 5.79
C GLU A 469 -6.91 -8.08 6.40
N VAL A 470 -7.40 -9.30 6.61
CA VAL A 470 -8.72 -9.59 7.20
C VAL A 470 -8.87 -8.93 8.57
N GLU A 471 -7.82 -8.97 9.40
CA GLU A 471 -7.82 -8.40 10.76
C GLU A 471 -8.02 -6.87 10.79
N HIS A 472 -7.59 -6.17 9.74
CA HIS A 472 -7.82 -4.73 9.63
C HIS A 472 -9.29 -4.40 9.33
N LEU A 473 -10.01 -5.32 8.67
CA LEU A 473 -11.42 -5.16 8.35
C LEU A 473 -12.31 -5.70 9.48
N PHE A 474 -12.03 -6.92 9.93
CA PHE A 474 -12.85 -7.69 10.88
C PHE A 474 -12.07 -8.06 12.14
N PRO A 475 -11.67 -7.10 13.00
CA PRO A 475 -10.79 -7.36 14.14
C PRO A 475 -11.40 -8.29 15.21
N ASN A 476 -12.73 -8.46 15.21
CA ASN A 476 -13.48 -9.25 16.19
C ASN A 476 -14.06 -10.55 15.61
N GLN A 477 -13.71 -10.94 14.38
CA GLN A 477 -14.16 -12.21 13.82
C GLN A 477 -13.06 -13.26 14.01
N SER A 478 -13.36 -14.29 14.79
CA SER A 478 -12.54 -15.50 14.87
C SER A 478 -12.38 -16.09 13.47
N GLU A 479 -11.17 -16.52 13.13
CA GLU A 479 -10.87 -17.08 11.81
C GLU A 479 -11.91 -18.14 11.40
N PRO A 480 -12.58 -18.01 10.25
CA PRO A 480 -13.37 -19.11 9.72
C PRO A 480 -12.45 -20.29 9.42
N ALA A 481 -12.91 -21.50 9.75
CA ALA A 481 -12.18 -22.75 9.55
C ALA A 481 -11.50 -22.81 8.17
N GLN A 482 -10.20 -23.08 8.17
CA GLN A 482 -9.37 -23.07 6.98
C GLN A 482 -9.53 -24.39 6.23
N ASP A 483 -9.59 -24.38 4.91
CA ASP A 483 -9.26 -25.58 4.13
C ASP A 483 -7.73 -25.67 4.08
N GLY A 484 -7.17 -26.63 4.81
CA GLY A 484 -5.75 -26.97 4.81
C GLY A 484 -5.49 -28.20 3.95
N ILE A 485 -4.23 -28.39 3.56
CA ILE A 485 -3.80 -29.64 2.94
C ILE A 485 -3.34 -30.56 4.08
N ASP A 486 -3.95 -31.73 4.20
CA ASP A 486 -3.52 -32.74 5.16
C ASP A 486 -2.13 -33.29 4.78
N PRO A 487 -1.43 -34.03 5.68
CA PRO A 487 -0.14 -34.65 5.36
C PRO A 487 -0.16 -35.61 4.16
N GLN A 488 -1.34 -35.95 3.63
CA GLN A 488 -1.59 -36.82 2.49
C GLN A 488 -1.95 -36.03 1.21
N GLY A 489 -1.88 -34.70 1.23
CA GLY A 489 -2.13 -33.87 0.06
C GLY A 489 -3.60 -33.61 -0.25
N ARG A 490 -4.53 -33.89 0.68
CA ARG A 490 -5.97 -33.72 0.49
C ARG A 490 -6.47 -32.43 1.15
N LEU A 491 -7.44 -31.78 0.52
CA LEU A 491 -8.16 -30.64 1.09
C LEU A 491 -9.00 -31.12 2.29
N ALA A 492 -8.64 -30.67 3.48
CA ALA A 492 -9.33 -30.97 4.74
C ALA A 492 -9.61 -29.68 5.50
N ARG A 493 -10.79 -29.58 6.12
CA ARG A 493 -11.10 -28.46 7.02
C ARG A 493 -10.27 -28.57 8.29
N ARG A 494 -9.35 -27.62 8.48
CA ARG A 494 -8.63 -27.38 9.72
C ARG A 494 -9.59 -26.68 10.69
N ALA A 495 -10.21 -27.48 11.55
CA ALA A 495 -10.95 -26.96 12.69
C ALA A 495 -9.98 -26.50 13.79
N PRO A 496 -10.38 -25.60 14.71
CA PRO A 496 -9.61 -25.21 15.91
C PRO A 496 -9.32 -26.37 16.90
N GLU A 497 -9.58 -27.62 16.52
CA GLU A 497 -9.44 -28.82 17.35
C GLU A 497 -7.98 -29.13 17.73
N ASP A 498 -6.97 -28.49 17.11
CA ASP A 498 -5.56 -28.81 17.38
C ASP A 498 -5.13 -28.51 18.84
N GLU A 499 -5.68 -27.48 19.49
CA GLU A 499 -5.38 -27.19 20.90
C GLU A 499 -6.06 -28.20 21.85
N LEU A 500 -7.35 -28.48 21.63
CA LEU A 500 -8.09 -29.47 22.41
C LEU A 500 -7.56 -30.89 22.20
N ARG A 501 -7.10 -31.22 21.00
CA ARG A 501 -6.47 -32.50 20.66
C ARG A 501 -5.08 -32.63 21.29
N LEU A 502 -4.28 -31.57 21.30
CA LEU A 502 -3.00 -31.57 22.02
C LEU A 502 -3.21 -31.70 23.53
N CYS A 503 -4.20 -30.98 24.09
CA CYS A 503 -4.60 -31.14 25.48
C CYS A 503 -5.08 -32.57 25.78
N ALA A 504 -5.89 -33.16 24.89
CA ALA A 504 -6.31 -34.56 25.02
C ALA A 504 -5.11 -35.52 24.96
N GLN A 505 -4.17 -35.33 24.03
CA GLN A 505 -2.95 -36.14 23.94
C GLN A 505 -2.06 -36.02 25.18
N VAL A 506 -1.96 -34.83 25.77
CA VAL A 506 -1.22 -34.60 27.02
C VAL A 506 -1.89 -35.32 28.19
N LEU A 507 -3.22 -35.25 28.27
CA LEU A 507 -4.02 -35.94 29.29
C LEU A 507 -3.93 -37.46 29.12
N ASP A 508 -4.04 -37.96 27.89
CA ASP A 508 -3.93 -39.39 27.55
C ASP A 508 -2.51 -39.94 27.80
N ALA A 509 -1.48 -39.10 27.65
CA ALA A 509 -0.11 -39.46 27.98
C ALA A 509 0.16 -39.54 29.50
N GLY A 510 -0.78 -39.08 30.34
CA GLY A 510 -0.71 -39.19 31.80
C GLY A 510 0.45 -38.40 32.43
N VAL A 511 0.98 -37.39 31.73
CA VAL A 511 2.10 -36.58 32.23
C VAL A 511 1.57 -35.57 33.25
N PRO A 512 2.09 -35.52 34.50
CA PRO A 512 1.71 -34.50 35.47
C PRO A 512 1.95 -33.10 34.92
N ILE A 513 1.03 -32.18 35.21
CA ILE A 513 1.06 -30.83 34.62
C ILE A 513 2.32 -30.06 35.04
N GLU A 514 2.82 -30.28 36.25
CA GLU A 514 4.04 -29.69 36.79
C GLU A 514 5.27 -30.18 36.03
N THR A 515 5.30 -31.46 35.65
CA THR A 515 6.39 -32.07 34.88
C THR A 515 6.39 -31.56 33.45
N LEU A 516 5.21 -31.45 32.83
CA LEU A 516 5.06 -30.88 31.51
C LEU A 516 5.48 -29.40 31.49
N GLU A 517 5.02 -28.63 32.48
CA GLU A 517 5.40 -27.22 32.64
C GLU A 517 6.93 -27.09 32.78
N ALA A 518 7.57 -27.89 33.64
CA ALA A 518 9.03 -27.85 33.82
C ALA A 518 9.80 -28.18 32.53
N GLN A 519 9.36 -29.19 31.77
CA GLN A 519 10.00 -29.58 30.50
C GLN A 519 9.86 -28.49 29.43
N VAL A 520 8.67 -27.88 29.31
CA VAL A 520 8.41 -26.80 28.36
C VAL A 520 9.23 -25.56 28.72
N LEU A 521 9.33 -25.22 30.01
CA LEU A 521 10.17 -24.11 30.49
C LEU A 521 11.66 -24.36 30.18
N ALA A 522 12.17 -25.57 30.44
CA ALA A 522 13.56 -25.93 30.15
C ALA A 522 13.87 -25.88 28.64
N LEU A 523 12.99 -26.44 27.81
CA LEU A 523 13.15 -26.44 26.35
C LEU A 523 13.14 -25.02 25.76
N ALA A 524 12.31 -24.13 26.30
CA ALA A 524 12.27 -22.73 25.87
C ALA A 524 13.57 -21.98 26.19
N VAL A 525 14.19 -22.28 27.34
CA VAL A 525 15.51 -21.73 27.73
C VAL A 525 16.62 -22.28 26.85
N GLU A 526 16.60 -23.58 26.55
CA GLU A 526 17.56 -24.23 25.67
C GLU A 526 17.50 -23.65 24.24
N ARG A 527 16.31 -23.55 23.65
CA ARG A 527 16.10 -22.95 22.33
C ARG A 527 16.51 -21.48 22.28
N SER A 528 16.39 -20.77 23.40
CA SER A 528 16.86 -19.39 23.54
C SER A 528 18.34 -19.27 23.91
N ARG A 529 19.10 -20.38 23.88
CA ARG A 529 20.53 -20.45 24.23
C ARG A 529 20.85 -19.80 25.59
N GLY A 530 19.99 -20.03 26.58
CA GLY A 530 20.12 -19.47 27.93
C GLY A 530 19.60 -18.03 28.11
N ASN A 531 19.09 -17.38 27.06
CA ASN A 531 18.50 -16.05 27.20
C ASN A 531 17.09 -16.12 27.80
N LEU A 532 16.97 -15.82 29.10
CA LEU A 532 15.71 -15.84 29.83
C LEU A 532 14.66 -14.84 29.30
N ALA A 533 15.07 -13.69 28.75
CA ALA A 533 14.13 -12.74 28.15
C ALA A 533 13.65 -13.19 26.75
N GLY A 534 14.47 -13.97 26.04
CA GLY A 534 14.06 -14.67 24.81
C GLY A 534 13.08 -15.80 25.12
N ALA A 535 13.42 -16.65 26.10
CA ALA A 535 12.59 -17.79 26.51
C ALA A 535 11.23 -17.35 27.06
N ALA A 536 11.18 -16.26 27.83
CA ALA A 536 9.93 -15.74 28.37
C ALA A 536 8.99 -15.24 27.26
N ARG A 537 9.53 -14.59 26.22
CA ARG A 537 8.77 -14.19 25.04
C ARG A 537 8.23 -15.37 24.25
N LEU A 538 9.01 -16.44 24.09
CA LEU A 538 8.56 -17.68 23.43
C LEU A 538 7.37 -18.33 24.15
N LEU A 539 7.26 -18.14 25.47
CA LEU A 539 6.22 -18.73 26.32
C LEU A 539 5.10 -17.76 26.68
N GLY A 540 5.12 -16.51 26.18
CA GLY A 540 4.13 -15.49 26.53
C GLY A 540 4.18 -15.03 28.00
N LEU A 541 5.31 -15.21 28.67
CA LEU A 541 5.52 -14.82 30.07
C LEU A 541 6.43 -13.59 30.18
N SER A 542 6.34 -12.88 31.30
CA SER A 542 7.40 -11.92 31.67
C SER A 542 8.65 -12.65 32.16
N ARG A 543 9.82 -12.00 32.02
CA ARG A 543 11.09 -12.54 32.53
C ARG A 543 11.03 -12.91 34.02
N ALA A 544 10.33 -12.10 34.83
CA ALA A 544 10.17 -12.33 36.26
C ALA A 544 9.30 -13.56 36.54
N GLN A 545 8.19 -13.75 35.82
CA GLN A 545 7.34 -14.94 35.92
C GLN A 545 8.07 -16.21 35.50
N LEU A 546 8.85 -16.16 34.41
CA LEU A 546 9.66 -17.29 33.97
C LEU A 546 10.71 -17.67 35.03
N ALA A 547 11.45 -16.69 35.56
CA ALA A 547 12.46 -16.93 36.58
C ALA A 547 11.87 -17.52 37.87
N TYR A 548 10.70 -17.04 38.28
CA TYR A 548 9.96 -17.57 39.43
C TYR A 548 9.54 -19.02 39.21
N ARG A 549 8.94 -19.34 38.06
CA ARG A 549 8.47 -20.70 37.73
C ARG A 549 9.62 -21.69 37.54
N LEU A 550 10.74 -21.28 36.94
CA LEU A 550 11.97 -22.10 36.85
C LEU A 550 12.55 -22.41 38.23
N LYS A 551 12.58 -21.43 39.14
CA LYS A 551 13.05 -21.64 40.51
C LYS A 551 12.15 -22.59 41.29
N ARG A 552 10.83 -22.49 41.10
CA ARG A 552 9.84 -23.42 41.69
C ARG A 552 9.96 -24.84 41.12
N ALA A 553 10.26 -24.99 39.84
CA ALA A 553 10.49 -26.29 39.21
C ALA A 553 11.80 -26.96 39.65
N GLN A 554 12.79 -26.19 40.10
CA GLN A 554 14.09 -26.69 40.57
C GLN A 554 14.12 -27.05 42.07
N ASN A 555 13.25 -26.44 42.88
CA ASN A 555 13.05 -26.74 44.30
C ASN A 555 11.56 -27.03 44.56
N PRO A 556 11.09 -28.27 44.37
CA PRO A 556 9.79 -28.65 44.89
C PRO A 556 9.87 -28.62 46.41
N GLU A 557 9.14 -27.71 47.07
CA GLU A 557 8.95 -27.81 48.52
C GLU A 557 8.23 -29.14 48.81
N PRO A 558 8.69 -29.95 49.78
CA PRO A 558 7.97 -31.13 50.20
C PRO A 558 6.68 -30.69 50.92
N ASP A 559 5.54 -31.27 50.50
CA ASP A 559 4.21 -31.08 51.10
C ASP A 559 4.19 -31.29 52.63
#